data_AF-A0A4Y7KEL4-F1
#
_entry.id   AF-A0A4Y7KEL4-F1
#
_cell.length_a   1.000
_cell.length_b   1.000
_cell.length_c   1.000
_cell.angle_alpha   90.00
_cell.angle_beta   90.00
_cell.angle_gamma   90.00
#
_symmetry.space_group_name_H-M   'P 1'
#
loop_
_entity.id
_entity.type
_entity.pdbx_description
1 polymer ?
#
loop_
_entity_poly.entity_id
_entity_poly.type
_entity_poly.pdbx_seq_one_letter_code
_entity_poly.pdbx_strand_id
1 'polypeptide(L)'
;MVKLEKIGDNVLHIELRKWADVMVIAPLSANTLGKPLFVAPAMNTYSWNSPFTQRHLDAISELGISLVPPISKRLACGDYGNGAMAEPSVIYSTVIVAVDSRAKTNGNIALQ
;
A
#
# COMPACT_ATOMS: atom_id res chain seq x y z
N MET A 1 5.61 39.85 -8.23
CA MET A 1 5.43 38.79 -9.24
C MET A 1 6.42 37.68 -8.89
N VAL A 2 5.99 36.70 -8.09
CA VAL A 2 6.85 35.63 -7.56
C VAL A 2 6.96 34.54 -8.62
N LYS A 3 8.18 34.22 -9.06
CA LYS A 3 8.45 33.07 -9.94
C LYS A 3 8.23 31.79 -9.14
N LEU A 4 7.24 30.99 -9.53
CA LEU A 4 7.07 29.63 -9.05
C LEU A 4 8.16 28.77 -9.70
N GLU A 5 9.12 28.29 -8.91
CA GLU A 5 10.02 27.22 -9.34
C GLU A 5 9.20 25.99 -9.71
N LYS A 6 9.59 25.33 -10.79
CA LYS A 6 8.87 24.18 -11.37
C LYS A 6 8.78 23.07 -10.32
N ILE A 7 7.55 22.70 -9.96
CA ILE A 7 7.23 21.42 -9.32
C ILE A 7 7.56 20.33 -10.35
N GLY A 8 8.81 19.91 -10.39
CA GLY A 8 9.36 18.94 -11.33
C GLY A 8 10.52 18.14 -10.73
N ASP A 9 10.68 18.19 -9.42
CA ASP A 9 11.61 17.30 -8.73
C ASP A 9 11.06 15.88 -8.79
N ASN A 10 11.91 14.97 -9.23
CA ASN A 10 11.59 13.56 -9.25
C ASN A 10 11.08 13.12 -7.87
N VAL A 11 9.86 12.58 -7.84
CA VAL A 11 9.24 12.14 -6.61
C VAL A 11 10.04 10.95 -6.08
N LEU A 12 10.83 11.17 -5.02
CA LEU A 12 11.87 10.24 -4.57
C LEU A 12 11.36 8.81 -4.32
N HIS A 13 10.17 8.65 -3.75
CA HIS A 13 9.57 7.32 -3.50
C HIS A 13 9.15 6.60 -4.79
N ILE A 14 8.91 7.33 -5.89
CA ILE A 14 8.63 6.75 -7.22
C ILE A 14 9.93 6.31 -7.88
N GLU A 15 11.01 7.08 -7.75
CA GLU A 15 12.32 6.70 -8.29
C GLU A 15 12.93 5.52 -7.54
N LEU A 16 12.85 5.52 -6.21
CA LEU A 16 13.32 4.40 -5.39
C LEU A 16 12.59 3.10 -5.76
N ARG A 17 11.29 3.16 -6.03
CA ARG A 17 10.53 2.01 -6.55
C ARG A 17 11.02 1.55 -7.93
N LYS A 18 11.38 2.47 -8.82
CA LYS A 18 11.87 2.11 -10.17
C LYS A 18 13.28 1.51 -10.13
N TRP A 19 14.11 1.94 -9.18
CA TRP A 19 15.50 1.51 -9.05
C TRP A 19 15.67 0.21 -8.26
N ALA A 20 14.85 -0.02 -7.23
CA ALA A 20 15.02 -1.15 -6.33
C ALA A 20 14.42 -2.44 -6.89
N ASP A 21 15.27 -3.46 -7.08
CA ASP A 21 14.82 -4.84 -7.37
C ASP A 21 14.26 -5.55 -6.12
N VAL A 22 14.68 -5.12 -4.93
CA VAL A 22 14.29 -5.69 -3.62
C VAL A 22 14.08 -4.58 -2.60
N MET A 23 12.99 -4.65 -1.82
CA MET A 23 12.73 -3.76 -0.69
C MET A 23 12.91 -4.53 0.63
N VAL A 24 13.81 -4.05 1.49
CA VAL A 24 14.06 -4.61 2.83
C VAL A 24 13.64 -3.61 3.89
N ILE A 25 12.80 -4.03 4.84
CA ILE A 25 12.47 -3.25 6.03
C ILE A 25 13.26 -3.84 7.21
N ALA A 26 14.33 -3.17 7.61
CA ALA A 26 15.15 -3.56 8.76
C ALA A 26 15.55 -2.29 9.55
N PRO A 27 15.29 -2.22 10.88
CA PRO A 27 14.70 -3.27 11.71
C PRO A 27 13.17 -3.33 11.56
N LEU A 28 12.64 -4.54 11.38
CA LEU A 28 11.21 -4.78 11.55
C LEU A 28 10.94 -5.02 13.06
N SER A 29 10.78 -3.93 13.80
CA SER A 29 10.65 -3.99 15.26
C SER A 29 9.33 -4.66 15.70
N ALA A 30 9.31 -5.25 16.90
CA ALA A 30 8.09 -5.84 17.48
C ALA A 30 6.92 -4.84 17.58
N ASN A 31 7.22 -3.54 17.79
CA ASN A 31 6.22 -2.47 17.80
C ASN A 31 5.66 -2.18 16.39
N THR A 32 6.45 -2.40 15.35
CA THR A 32 6.01 -2.29 13.96
C THR A 32 5.14 -3.49 13.58
N LEU A 33 5.50 -4.70 14.03
CA LEU A 33 4.70 -5.93 13.83
C LEU A 33 3.39 -5.95 14.64
N GLY A 34 3.37 -5.33 15.82
CA GLY A 34 2.17 -5.29 16.67
C GLY A 34 1.09 -4.32 16.20
N LYS A 35 1.40 -3.45 15.23
CA LYS A 35 0.46 -2.46 14.68
C LYS A 35 -0.22 -3.00 13.42
N PRO A 36 -1.47 -2.59 13.14
CA PRO A 36 -2.12 -2.89 11.86
C PRO A 36 -1.25 -2.37 10.71
N LEU A 37 -0.84 -3.28 9.83
CA LEU A 37 -0.09 -2.93 8.63
C LEU A 37 -1.03 -2.97 7.43
N PHE A 38 -0.98 -1.92 6.60
CA PHE A 38 -1.73 -1.84 5.36
C PHE A 38 -0.76 -1.69 4.20
N VAL A 39 -1.03 -2.39 3.10
CA VAL A 39 -0.25 -2.29 1.87
C VAL A 39 -1.16 -1.93 0.70
N ALA A 40 -0.74 -0.93 -0.09
CA ALA A 40 -1.44 -0.49 -1.30
C ALA A 40 -0.50 -0.66 -2.50
N PRO A 41 -0.55 -1.81 -3.20
CA PRO A 41 0.37 -2.11 -4.28
C PRO A 41 0.16 -1.17 -5.46
N ALA A 42 1.27 -0.81 -6.10
CA ALA A 42 1.30 -0.01 -7.31
C ALA A 42 2.22 -0.72 -8.30
N MET A 43 1.67 -1.40 -9.30
CA MET A 43 2.45 -2.13 -10.32
C MET A 43 1.71 -2.18 -11.66
N ASN A 44 2.40 -2.50 -12.75
CA ASN A 44 1.69 -2.72 -14.01
C ASN A 44 0.94 -4.07 -13.96
N THR A 45 0.04 -4.29 -14.92
CA THR A 45 -0.82 -5.48 -14.95
C THR A 45 -0.06 -6.79 -15.13
N TYR A 46 1.05 -6.75 -15.85
CA TYR A 46 1.89 -7.93 -16.03
C TYR A 46 2.51 -8.39 -14.70
N SER A 47 3.09 -7.45 -13.95
CA SER A 47 3.63 -7.74 -12.61
C SER A 47 2.53 -8.17 -11.65
N TRP A 48 1.34 -7.56 -11.72
CA TRP A 48 0.21 -7.94 -10.87
C TRP A 48 -0.22 -9.39 -11.10
N ASN A 49 -0.30 -9.81 -12.36
CA ASN A 49 -0.72 -11.16 -12.74
C ASN A 49 0.40 -12.21 -12.60
N SER A 50 1.59 -11.82 -12.11
CA SER A 50 2.70 -12.76 -11.97
C SER A 50 2.45 -13.76 -10.82
N PRO A 51 2.88 -15.02 -10.95
CA PRO A 51 2.73 -16.01 -9.88
C PRO A 51 3.52 -15.65 -8.61
N PHE A 52 4.56 -14.82 -8.73
CA PHE A 52 5.32 -14.30 -7.58
C PHE A 52 4.50 -13.30 -6.76
N THR A 53 3.79 -12.39 -7.44
CA THR A 53 2.90 -11.44 -6.76
C THR A 53 1.83 -12.18 -5.99
N GLN A 54 1.21 -13.20 -6.58
CA GLN A 54 0.21 -14.00 -5.86
C GLN A 54 0.79 -14.63 -4.58
N ARG A 55 1.97 -15.27 -4.66
CA ARG A 55 2.64 -15.84 -3.48
C ARG A 55 2.97 -14.81 -2.41
N HIS A 56 3.39 -13.61 -2.81
CA HIS A 56 3.64 -12.53 -1.86
C HIS A 56 2.34 -12.04 -1.22
N LEU A 57 1.26 -11.93 -1.98
CA LEU A 57 -0.05 -11.54 -1.44
C LEU A 57 -0.59 -12.57 -0.44
N ASP A 58 -0.41 -13.86 -0.73
CA ASP A 58 -0.79 -14.95 0.17
C ASP A 58 0.00 -14.85 1.48
N ALA A 59 1.32 -14.69 1.41
CA ALA A 59 2.17 -14.51 2.60
C ALA A 59 1.82 -13.25 3.39
N ILE A 60 1.52 -12.14 2.72
CA ILE A 60 1.08 -10.88 3.34
C ILE A 60 -0.24 -11.10 4.10
N SER A 61 -1.19 -11.81 3.48
CA SER A 61 -2.48 -12.14 4.08
C SER A 61 -2.32 -13.03 5.31
N GLU A 62 -1.47 -14.06 5.23
CA GLU A 62 -1.15 -14.96 6.36
C GLU A 62 -0.52 -14.20 7.53
N LEU A 63 0.28 -13.17 7.27
CA LEU A 63 0.88 -12.31 8.29
C LEU A 63 -0.12 -11.31 8.91
N GLY A 64 -1.39 -11.32 8.49
CA GLY A 64 -2.43 -10.41 8.99
C GLY A 64 -2.29 -8.97 8.46
N ILE A 65 -1.53 -8.77 7.39
CA ILE A 65 -1.35 -7.48 6.75
C ILE A 65 -2.56 -7.23 5.84
N SER A 66 -3.19 -6.06 5.99
CA SER A 66 -4.38 -5.70 5.22
C SER A 66 -4.02 -5.13 3.86
N LEU A 67 -4.48 -5.78 2.80
CA LEU A 67 -4.28 -5.33 1.42
C LEU A 67 -5.38 -4.33 1.01
N VAL A 68 -4.99 -3.13 0.57
CA VAL A 68 -5.88 -2.24 -0.19
C VAL A 68 -5.72 -2.60 -1.67
N PRO A 69 -6.76 -3.15 -2.33
CA PRO A 69 -6.59 -3.69 -3.68
C PRO A 69 -6.23 -2.60 -4.69
N PRO A 70 -5.44 -2.93 -5.73
CA PRO A 70 -5.23 -2.00 -6.82
C PRO A 70 -6.52 -1.79 -7.60
N ILE A 71 -6.56 -0.70 -8.34
CA ILE A 71 -7.65 -0.35 -9.24
C ILE A 71 -7.23 -0.55 -10.69
N SER A 72 -8.22 -0.83 -11.54
CA SER A 72 -8.02 -0.82 -12.98
C SER A 72 -8.19 0.61 -13.49
N LYS A 73 -7.12 1.18 -14.05
CA LYS A 73 -7.12 2.50 -14.69
C LYS A 73 -6.26 2.43 -15.96
N ARG A 74 -6.33 3.47 -16.78
CA ARG A 74 -5.36 3.67 -17.86
C ARG A 74 -3.99 3.93 -17.21
N LEU A 75 -3.07 2.99 -17.39
CA LEU A 75 -1.75 3.00 -16.80
C LEU A 75 -0.85 3.98 -17.56
N ALA A 76 0.27 4.38 -16.94
CA ALA A 76 1.22 5.31 -17.53
C ALA A 76 1.81 4.84 -18.89
N CYS A 77 1.72 3.55 -19.20
CA CYS A 77 2.11 2.97 -20.49
C CYS A 77 1.04 3.10 -21.59
N GLY A 78 -0.17 3.59 -21.27
CA GLY A 78 -1.29 3.73 -22.19
C GLY A 78 -2.28 2.56 -22.18
N ASP A 79 -1.90 1.41 -21.61
CA ASP A 79 -2.74 0.23 -21.46
C ASP A 79 -3.80 0.40 -20.37
N TYR A 80 -4.98 -0.19 -20.57
CA TYR A 80 -5.98 -0.34 -19.53
C TYR A 80 -5.74 -1.65 -18.80
N GLY A 81 -5.53 -1.61 -17.49
CA GLY A 81 -5.31 -2.84 -16.74
C GLY A 81 -5.25 -2.66 -15.24
N ASN A 82 -5.27 -3.79 -14.54
CA ASN A 82 -5.25 -3.83 -13.09
C ASN A 82 -3.82 -3.59 -12.56
N GLY A 83 -3.69 -2.94 -11.41
CA GLY A 83 -2.38 -2.70 -10.77
C GLY A 83 -2.09 -1.24 -10.42
N ALA A 84 -2.93 -0.29 -10.87
CA ALA A 84 -2.81 1.08 -10.38
C ALA A 84 -3.11 1.12 -8.88
N MET A 85 -2.34 1.91 -8.13
CA MET A 85 -2.60 2.10 -6.71
C MET A 85 -4.01 2.66 -6.49
N ALA A 86 -4.69 2.21 -5.44
CA ALA A 86 -5.90 2.87 -4.97
C ALA A 86 -5.63 4.37 -4.72
N GLU A 87 -6.67 5.21 -4.88
CA GLU A 87 -6.51 6.63 -4.60
C GLU A 87 -6.20 6.86 -3.11
N PRO A 88 -5.38 7.88 -2.76
CA PRO A 88 -5.03 8.16 -1.37
C PRO A 88 -6.25 8.31 -0.45
N SER A 89 -7.35 8.87 -0.96
CA SER A 89 -8.63 9.00 -0.25
C SER A 89 -9.24 7.65 0.13
N VAL A 90 -9.14 6.66 -0.76
CA VAL A 90 -9.64 5.28 -0.55
C VAL A 90 -8.74 4.53 0.42
N ILE A 91 -7.41 4.71 0.32
CA ILE A 91 -6.46 4.13 1.28
C ILE A 91 -6.77 4.68 2.68
N TYR A 92 -6.90 6.00 2.80
CA TYR A 92 -7.22 6.67 4.06
C TYR A 92 -8.52 6.17 4.68
N SER A 93 -9.62 6.15 3.91
CA SER A 93 -10.92 5.70 4.42
C SER A 93 -10.89 4.23 4.86
N THR A 94 -10.19 3.37 4.12
CA THR A 94 -10.01 1.95 4.48
C THR A 94 -9.27 1.79 5.80
N VAL A 95 -8.18 2.55 6.00
CA VAL A 95 -7.40 2.51 7.25
C VAL A 95 -8.24 3.00 8.43
N ILE A 96 -8.96 4.11 8.28
CA ILE A 96 -9.78 4.66 9.37
C ILE A 96 -10.88 3.69 9.79
N VAL A 97 -11.64 3.13 8.84
CA VAL A 97 -12.70 2.14 9.14
C VAL A 97 -12.14 0.91 9.87
N ALA A 98 -10.97 0.43 9.45
CA ALA A 98 -10.31 -0.72 10.07
C ALA A 98 -9.76 -0.41 11.48
N VAL A 99 -9.27 0.80 11.73
CA VAL A 99 -8.83 1.22 13.07
C VAL A 99 -10.02 1.40 14.02
N ASP A 100 -11.11 2.02 13.55
CA ASP A 100 -12.32 2.28 14.35
C ASP A 100 -13.03 0.98 14.76
N SER A 101 -13.07 0.00 13.86
CA SER A 101 -13.62 -1.32 14.17
C SER A 101 -12.80 -2.04 15.24
N ARG A 102 -11.47 -1.93 15.22
CA ARG A 102 -10.58 -2.50 16.25
C ARG A 102 -10.71 -1.81 17.61
N ALA A 103 -10.92 -0.50 17.63
CA ALA A 103 -11.17 0.24 18.88
C ALA A 103 -12.44 -0.22 19.59
N LYS A 104 -13.50 -0.55 18.84
CA LYS A 104 -14.75 -1.10 19.39
C LYS A 104 -14.59 -2.52 19.91
N THR A 105 -13.81 -3.37 19.25
CA THR A 105 -13.52 -4.74 19.72
C THR A 105 -12.68 -4.73 21.00
N ASN A 106 -11.69 -3.83 21.09
CA ASN A 106 -10.84 -3.70 22.27
C ASN A 106 -11.53 -3.00 23.46
N GLY A 107 -12.56 -2.18 23.21
CA GLY A 107 -13.38 -1.57 24.26
C GLY A 107 -14.31 -2.57 24.97
N ASN A 108 -14.75 -3.64 24.28
CA ASN A 108 -15.65 -4.65 24.86
C ASN A 108 -14.94 -5.69 25.74
N ILE A 109 -13.63 -5.89 25.58
CA ILE A 109 -12.82 -6.81 26.41
C ILE A 109 -12.32 -6.16 27.72
N ALA A 110 -12.48 -4.85 27.90
CA ALA A 110 -12.09 -4.14 29.12
C ALA A 110 -13.22 -4.03 30.16
N LEU A 111 -14.40 -4.62 29.90
CA LEU A 111 -15.58 -4.59 30.77
C LEU A 111 -16.07 -6.00 31.17
N GLN A 112 -15.26 -7.04 31.04
CA GLN A 112 -15.52 -8.38 31.60
C GLN A 112 -14.45 -8.79 32.60
#